data_AF-A0A831VBE1-F1
#
_entry.id   AF-A0A831VBE1-F1
#
_cell.length_a   1.000
_cell.length_b   1.000
_cell.length_c   1.000
_cell.angle_alpha   90.00
_cell.angle_beta   90.00
_cell.angle_gamma   90.00
#
_symmetry.space_group_name_H-M   'P 1'
#
loop_
_entity.id
_entity.type
_entity.pdbx_description
1 polymer ?
#
loop_
_entity_poly.entity_id
_entity_poly.type
_entity_poly.pdbx_seq_one_letter_code
_entity_poly.pdbx_strand_id
1 'polypeptide(L)'
;MKERLVEIAGAIRKYPWMAEVLRRRPVANPHPYMVEAYAAGDGSEACMSLNQLRTYCAQNGAVGEARLELEFSSHEVYEGRIREVYRLKGLLAFAAKAKEYVRIL
;
A
#
# COMPACT_ATOMS: atom_id res chain seq x y z
N MET A 1 18.70 -0.25 4.60
CA MET A 1 18.53 0.58 3.38
C MET A 1 18.51 -0.23 2.09
N LYS A 2 19.53 -1.07 1.79
CA LYS A 2 19.54 -1.89 0.55
C LYS A 2 18.32 -2.81 0.41
N GLU A 3 17.96 -3.51 1.49
CA GLU A 3 16.78 -4.40 1.52
C GLU A 3 15.48 -3.64 1.26
N ARG A 4 15.28 -2.48 1.90
CA ARG A 4 14.10 -1.63 1.68
C ARG A 4 13.96 -1.19 0.22
N LEU A 5 15.07 -0.85 -0.44
CA LEU A 5 15.04 -0.51 -1.87
C LEU A 5 14.69 -1.72 -2.75
N VAL A 6 15.11 -2.93 -2.37
CA VAL A 6 14.72 -4.17 -3.07
C VAL A 6 13.22 -4.43 -2.92
N GLU A 7 12.65 -4.22 -1.74
CA GLU A 7 11.20 -4.35 -1.51
C GLU A 7 10.41 -3.33 -2.32
N ILE A 8 10.83 -2.07 -2.32
CA ILE A 8 10.22 -1.01 -3.15
C ILE A 8 10.30 -1.37 -4.63
N ALA A 9 11.46 -1.83 -5.11
CA ALA A 9 11.60 -2.27 -6.49
C ALA A 9 10.70 -3.49 -6.79
N GLY A 10 10.52 -4.40 -5.85
CA GLY A 10 9.58 -5.53 -5.95
C GLY A 10 8.12 -5.05 -6.10
N ALA A 11 7.69 -4.12 -5.25
CA ALA A 11 6.36 -3.53 -5.35
C ALA A 11 6.14 -2.79 -6.68
N ILE A 12 7.12 -2.02 -7.16
CA ILE A 12 7.06 -1.34 -8.46
C ILE A 12 6.95 -2.34 -9.62
N ARG A 13 7.67 -3.47 -9.57
CA ARG A 13 7.56 -4.51 -10.61
C ARG A 13 6.17 -5.15 -10.62
N LYS A 14 5.57 -5.38 -9.45
CA LYS A 14 4.22 -5.93 -9.31
C LYS A 14 3.13 -4.91 -9.66
N TYR A 15 3.36 -3.64 -9.35
CA TYR A 15 2.44 -2.51 -9.55
C TYR A 15 3.16 -1.35 -10.28
N PRO A 16 3.31 -1.42 -11.62
CA PRO A 16 4.10 -0.45 -12.38
C PRO A 16 3.69 1.02 -12.20
N TRP A 17 2.42 1.28 -11.92
CA TRP A 17 1.90 2.63 -11.67
C TRP A 17 2.57 3.33 -10.47
N MET A 18 3.10 2.58 -9.50
CA MET A 18 3.82 3.14 -8.35
C MET A 18 5.07 3.93 -8.79
N ALA A 19 5.73 3.51 -9.88
CA ALA A 19 6.83 4.27 -10.46
C ALA A 19 6.37 5.64 -10.99
N GLU A 20 5.17 5.72 -11.57
CA GLU A 20 4.63 6.99 -12.06
C GLU A 20 4.32 7.96 -10.92
N VAL A 21 3.78 7.45 -9.81
CA VAL A 21 3.52 8.24 -8.60
C VAL A 21 4.82 8.81 -8.03
N LEU A 22 5.87 8.00 -7.92
CA LEU A 22 7.20 8.47 -7.52
C LEU A 22 7.78 9.49 -8.51
N ARG A 23 7.62 9.26 -9.81
CA ARG A 23 8.15 10.13 -10.87
C ARG A 23 7.50 11.51 -10.88
N ARG A 24 6.21 11.60 -10.56
CA ARG A 24 5.47 12.88 -10.48
C ARG A 24 5.95 13.77 -9.32
N ARG A 25 6.86 13.28 -8.47
CA ARG A 25 7.44 13.98 -7.30
C ARG A 25 6.39 14.76 -6.48
N PRO A 26 5.25 14.15 -6.10
CA PRO A 26 4.26 14.81 -5.23
C PRO A 26 4.85 15.15 -3.84
N VAL A 27 5.92 14.46 -3.45
CA VAL A 27 6.76 14.75 -2.28
C VAL A 27 8.20 14.91 -2.79
N ALA A 28 8.94 15.87 -2.25
CA ALA A 28 10.37 16.01 -2.54
C ALA A 28 11.12 14.77 -2.05
N ASN A 29 11.43 13.85 -2.96
CA ASN A 29 12.23 12.62 -2.76
C ASN A 29 11.96 11.92 -1.41
N PRO A 30 10.84 11.20 -1.26
CA PRO A 30 10.50 10.56 0.01
C PRO A 30 11.61 9.58 0.41
N HIS A 31 12.04 9.67 1.67
CA HIS A 31 12.98 8.72 2.24
C HIS A 31 12.39 7.30 2.13
N PRO A 32 13.17 6.27 1.74
CA PRO A 32 12.64 4.92 1.48
C PRO A 32 11.82 4.29 2.61
N TYR A 33 12.07 4.68 3.86
CA TYR A 33 11.33 4.20 5.03
C TYR A 33 9.96 4.88 5.24
N MET A 34 9.70 5.99 4.55
CA MET A 34 8.38 6.65 4.57
C MET A 34 7.43 6.10 3.50
N VAL A 35 7.98 5.34 2.54
CA VAL A 35 7.19 4.72 1.49
C VAL A 35 6.61 3.42 2.02
N GLU A 36 5.30 3.30 2.04
CA GLU A 36 4.59 2.08 2.36
C GLU A 36 3.73 1.66 1.16
N ALA A 37 3.49 0.36 1.03
CA ALA A 37 2.52 -0.12 0.06
C ALA A 37 1.71 -1.25 0.65
N TYR A 38 0.44 -1.27 0.26
CA TYR A 38 -0.60 -2.12 0.79
C TYR A 38 -1.33 -2.76 -0.39
N ALA A 39 -1.59 -4.06 -0.31
CA ALA A 39 -2.41 -4.75 -1.30
C ALA A 39 -3.65 -5.32 -0.61
N ALA A 40 -4.82 -5.12 -1.19
CA ALA A 40 -6.02 -5.81 -0.72
C ALA A 40 -5.79 -7.33 -0.87
N GLY A 41 -6.24 -8.12 0.12
CA GLY A 41 -6.05 -9.58 0.11
C GLY A 41 -6.65 -10.27 -1.12
N ASP A 42 -7.70 -9.69 -1.70
CA ASP A 42 -8.36 -10.14 -2.93
C ASP A 42 -7.68 -9.65 -4.23
N GLY A 43 -6.63 -8.83 -4.13
CA GLY A 43 -5.92 -8.25 -5.26
C GLY A 43 -6.69 -7.17 -6.02
N SER A 44 -7.89 -6.79 -5.56
CA SER A 44 -8.76 -5.79 -6.23
C SER A 44 -8.19 -4.37 -6.20
N GLU A 45 -7.27 -4.12 -5.28
CA GLU A 45 -6.72 -2.80 -5.02
C GLU A 45 -5.30 -2.90 -4.50
N ALA A 46 -4.47 -1.96 -4.90
CA ALA A 46 -3.18 -1.71 -4.28
C ALA A 46 -3.01 -0.22 -4.00
N CYS A 47 -2.43 0.11 -2.86
CA CYS A 47 -2.19 1.46 -2.41
C CYS A 47 -0.71 1.69 -2.11
N MET A 48 -0.23 2.89 -2.37
CA MET A 48 1.11 3.37 -2.06
C MET A 48 0.98 4.65 -1.24
N SER A 49 1.53 4.61 -0.03
CA SER A 49 1.64 5.77 0.84
C SER A 49 3.07 6.31 0.76
N LEU A 50 3.21 7.61 0.48
CA LEU A 50 4.52 8.28 0.47
C LEU A 50 4.81 8.98 1.81
N ASN A 51 3.77 9.21 2.60
CA ASN A 51 3.75 9.72 3.97
C ASN A 51 2.32 9.61 4.53
N GLN A 52 2.11 10.05 5.77
CA GLN A 52 0.79 9.99 6.45
C GLN A 52 -0.37 10.69 5.71
N LEU A 53 -0.09 11.61 4.78
CA LEU A 53 -1.12 12.44 4.13
C LEU A 53 -1.32 12.11 2.65
N ARG A 54 -0.37 11.45 1.99
CA ARG A 54 -0.40 11.19 0.55
C ARG A 54 -0.37 9.70 0.28
N THR A 55 -1.56 9.16 0.10
CA THR A 55 -1.77 7.79 -0.35
C THR A 55 -2.41 7.81 -1.73
N TYR A 56 -1.93 6.94 -2.61
CA TYR A 56 -2.47 6.72 -3.93
C TYR A 56 -2.92 5.28 -4.03
N CYS A 57 -4.13 5.04 -4.53
CA CYS A 57 -4.65 3.70 -4.72
C CYS A 57 -4.99 3.47 -6.19
N ALA A 58 -4.78 2.23 -6.64
CA ALA A 58 -5.20 1.75 -7.93
C ALA A 58 -6.36 0.78 -7.75
N GLN A 59 -7.52 1.12 -8.31
CA GLN A 59 -8.70 0.27 -8.35
C GLN A 59 -9.07 0.02 -9.81
N ASN A 60 -9.13 -1.24 -10.24
CA ASN A 60 -9.51 -1.60 -11.61
C ASN A 60 -8.73 -0.84 -12.71
N GLY A 61 -7.46 -0.53 -12.47
CA GLY A 61 -6.59 0.20 -13.42
C GLY A 61 -6.66 1.72 -13.36
N ALA A 62 -7.59 2.30 -12.61
CA ALA A 62 -7.62 3.74 -12.34
C ALA A 62 -6.78 4.07 -11.10
N VAL A 63 -5.86 5.03 -11.22
CA VAL A 63 -4.97 5.47 -10.14
C VAL A 63 -5.38 6.86 -9.68
N GLY A 64 -5.60 7.03 -8.37
CA GLY A 64 -5.99 8.30 -7.77
C GLY A 64 -5.46 8.49 -6.36
N GLU A 65 -5.49 9.73 -5.89
CA GLU A 65 -5.24 10.02 -4.47
C GLU A 65 -6.42 9.50 -3.64
N ALA A 66 -6.11 8.83 -2.55
CA ALA A 66 -7.08 8.20 -1.67
C ALA A 66 -6.67 8.45 -0.21
N ARG A 67 -7.68 8.58 0.65
CA ARG A 67 -7.45 8.63 2.10
C ARG A 67 -7.69 7.23 2.66
N LEU A 68 -6.61 6.49 2.87
CA LEU A 68 -6.64 5.15 3.43
C LEU A 68 -6.32 5.21 4.92
N GLU A 69 -7.33 5.00 5.76
CA GLU A 69 -7.15 4.91 7.20
C GLU A 69 -7.16 3.43 7.60
N LEU A 70 -6.01 2.93 8.07
CA LEU A 70 -5.81 1.52 8.38
C LEU A 70 -5.61 1.31 9.90
N GLU A 71 -6.15 0.19 10.38
CA GLU A 71 -5.92 -0.35 11.72
C GLU A 71 -5.22 -1.70 11.60
N PHE A 72 -4.20 -1.91 12.42
CA PHE A 72 -3.54 -3.21 12.49
C PHE A 72 -4.53 -4.28 12.95
N SER A 73 -4.52 -5.43 12.28
CA SER A 73 -5.38 -6.57 12.58
C SER A 73 -4.59 -7.78 13.07
N SER A 74 -3.67 -8.28 12.24
CA SER A 74 -2.98 -9.57 12.47
C SER A 74 -1.64 -9.61 11.74
N HIS A 75 -0.83 -10.64 12.04
CA HIS A 75 0.30 -11.03 11.21
C HIS A 75 -0.03 -12.34 10.50
N GLU A 76 0.10 -12.36 9.17
CA GLU A 76 -0.26 -13.52 8.36
C GLU A 76 0.81 -13.81 7.31
N VAL A 77 0.84 -15.05 6.82
CA VAL A 77 1.81 -15.45 5.78
C VAL A 77 1.28 -15.01 4.42
N TYR A 78 1.96 -14.04 3.81
CA TYR A 78 1.69 -13.55 2.47
C TYR A 78 2.95 -13.68 1.60
N GLU A 79 2.82 -14.31 0.44
CA GLU A 79 3.94 -14.60 -0.49
C GLU A 79 5.15 -15.26 0.21
N GLY A 80 4.89 -16.16 1.17
CA GLY A 80 5.92 -16.92 1.88
C GLY A 80 6.67 -16.13 2.98
N ARG A 81 6.20 -14.93 3.34
CA ARG A 81 6.74 -14.14 4.45
C ARG A 81 5.62 -13.74 5.42
N ILE A 82 5.96 -13.59 6.70
CA ILE A 82 5.03 -13.00 7.67
C ILE A 82 4.90 -11.51 7.34
N ARG A 83 3.67 -11.05 7.09
CA ARG A 83 3.34 -9.66 6.79
C ARG A 83 2.25 -9.17 7.74
N GLU A 84 2.28 -7.86 8.00
CA GLU A 84 1.23 -7.18 8.76
C GLU A 84 -0.03 -7.05 7.89
N VAL A 85 -1.17 -7.42 8.46
CA VAL A 85 -2.50 -7.28 7.87
C VAL A 85 -3.24 -6.17 8.60
N TYR A 86 -3.90 -5.33 7.81
CA TYR A 86 -4.62 -4.16 8.26
C TYR A 86 -6.07 -4.19 7.79
N ARG A 87 -6.96 -3.56 8.55
CA ARG A 87 -8.36 -3.35 8.21
C ARG A 87 -8.63 -1.86 8.05
N LEU A 88 -9.63 -1.51 7.25
CA LEU A 88 -10.09 -0.13 7.17
C LEU A 88 -10.58 0.35 8.53
N LYS A 89 -10.35 1.63 8.84
CA LYS A 89 -10.91 2.34 9.99
C LYS A 89 -12.24 3.01 9.65
N GLY A 90 -12.97 3.40 10.69
CA GLY A 90 -14.19 4.19 10.60
C GLY A 90 -15.38 3.40 10.06
N LEU A 91 -16.34 4.09 9.43
CA LEU A 91 -17.58 3.46 8.92
C LEU A 91 -17.32 2.32 7.93
N LEU A 92 -16.23 2.39 7.17
CA LEU A 92 -15.85 1.37 6.20
C LEU A 92 -15.37 0.06 6.86
N ALA A 93 -14.92 0.13 8.12
CA ALA A 93 -14.54 -1.06 8.92
C ALA A 93 -15.71 -2.00 9.18
N PHE A 94 -16.93 -1.45 9.26
CA PHE A 94 -18.16 -2.18 9.59
C PHE A 94 -18.94 -2.66 8.36
N ALA A 95 -18.44 -2.37 7.15
CA ALA A 95 -19.05 -2.90 5.95
C ALA A 95 -18.98 -4.43 5.95
N ALA A 96 -20.07 -5.11 5.55
CA ALA A 96 -20.13 -6.57 5.51
C ALA A 96 -19.05 -7.23 4.64
N LYS A 97 -18.38 -6.44 3.78
CA LYS A 97 -17.19 -6.82 2.99
C LYS A 97 -16.06 -5.81 3.19
N ALA A 98 -15.73 -5.47 4.44
CA ALA A 98 -14.57 -4.65 4.75
C ALA A 98 -13.31 -5.35 4.22
N LYS A 99 -12.51 -4.62 3.42
CA LYS A 99 -11.29 -5.16 2.83
C LYS A 99 -10.17 -5.24 3.87
N GLU A 100 -9.41 -6.33 3.81
CA GLU A 100 -8.14 -6.47 4.50
C GLU A 100 -6.99 -6.13 3.55
N TYR A 101 -6.01 -5.41 4.07
CA TYR A 101 -4.85 -4.91 3.34
C TYR A 101 -3.58 -5.48 3.95
N VAL A 102 -2.77 -6.14 3.12
CA VAL A 102 -1.47 -6.67 3.51
C VAL A 102 -0.39 -5.64 3.21
N ARG A 103 0.50 -5.38 4.16
CA ARG A 103 1.69 -4.57 3.93
C ARG A 103 2.71 -5.36 3.10
N ILE A 104 3.04 -4.86 1.92
CA ILE A 104 3.90 -5.57 0.95
C ILE A 104 5.35 -5.04 0.89
N LEU A 105 5.63 -3.94 1.59
CA LEU A 105 6.97 -3.37 1.80
C LEU A 105 7.55 -3.68 3.17
#